data_AF-A0A972DJ58-F1
#
_entry.id   AF-A0A972DJ58-F1
#
_cell.length_a   1.000
_cell.length_b   1.000
_cell.length_c   1.000
_cell.angle_alpha   90.00
_cell.angle_beta   90.00
_cell.angle_gamma   90.00
#
_symmetry.space_group_name_H-M   'P 1'
#
loop_
_entity.id
_entity.type
_entity.pdbx_description
1 polymer ?
#
loop_
_entity_poly.entity_id
_entity_poly.type
_entity_poly.pdbx_seq_one_letter_code
_entity_poly.pdbx_strand_id
1 'polypeptide(L)'
;MNNRAKDGIKTDKKEIITFTVYKLVAENGLGNIPVSLISKESGVAVGTIYFYFGSKQGLMDSIYSDIMTEISRYIALGIESAKTVEEKIYCFWMGYYSYCINNPLQANFICQPGIEKYISPEVIESHSGIFNRMESIVEEGIKSGIIADLPYNVILSYLLGPVKYIQNYFQSGQLDIDEEMSNRIFGVFWNGIKNQNGE
;
A
#
# COMPACT_ATOMS: atom_id res chain seq x y z
N MET A 1 24.34 8.35 33.06
CA MET A 1 24.86 7.69 31.83
C MET A 1 23.68 7.28 30.95
N ASN A 2 23.55 7.98 29.81
CA ASN A 2 22.80 7.70 28.56
C ASN A 2 21.54 6.81 28.55
N ASN A 3 20.37 7.46 28.45
CA ASN A 3 19.15 6.87 27.86
C ASN A 3 19.15 6.94 26.32
N ARG A 4 19.87 7.90 25.69
CA ARG A 4 19.83 8.09 24.22
C ARG A 4 20.50 6.96 23.41
N ALA A 5 21.46 6.23 23.98
CA ALA A 5 22.14 5.14 23.26
C ALA A 5 21.32 3.84 23.19
N LYS A 6 20.38 3.63 24.11
CA LYS A 6 19.50 2.45 24.11
C LYS A 6 18.35 2.59 23.11
N ASP A 7 17.88 3.82 22.88
CA ASP A 7 16.80 4.09 21.93
C ASP A 7 17.28 3.99 20.47
N GLY A 8 18.51 4.43 20.15
CA GLY A 8 19.08 4.30 18.80
C GLY A 8 19.32 2.85 18.35
N ILE A 9 19.76 1.97 19.26
CA ILE A 9 19.92 0.53 18.98
C ILE A 9 18.55 -0.18 18.88
N LYS A 10 17.52 0.37 19.53
CA LYS A 10 16.16 -0.19 19.52
C LYS A 10 15.49 -0.03 18.15
N THR A 11 15.57 1.18 17.60
CA THR A 11 15.00 1.53 16.31
C THR A 11 15.67 0.75 15.18
N ASP A 12 17.01 0.66 15.20
CA ASP A 12 17.80 -0.07 14.20
C ASP A 12 17.39 -1.54 14.09
N LYS A 13 17.23 -2.24 15.23
CA LYS A 13 16.80 -3.65 15.20
C LYS A 13 15.38 -3.83 14.70
N LYS A 14 14.44 -2.93 15.05
CA LYS A 14 13.07 -2.99 14.53
C LYS A 14 13.08 -2.86 13.01
N GLU A 15 13.82 -1.90 12.49
CA GLU A 15 13.97 -1.65 11.05
C GLU A 15 14.64 -2.81 10.33
N ILE A 16 15.72 -3.38 10.88
CA ILE A 16 16.39 -4.56 10.33
C ILE A 16 15.42 -5.75 10.22
N ILE A 17 14.62 -5.99 11.27
CA ILE A 17 13.62 -7.08 11.26
C ILE A 17 12.57 -6.81 10.17
N THR A 18 12.00 -5.62 10.13
CA THR A 18 10.97 -5.23 9.14
C THR A 18 11.49 -5.36 7.71
N PHE A 19 12.68 -4.83 7.43
CA PHE A 19 13.31 -4.93 6.12
C PHE A 19 13.61 -6.38 5.71
N THR A 20 14.02 -7.21 6.67
CA THR A 20 14.24 -8.64 6.44
C THR A 20 12.93 -9.33 6.05
N VAL A 21 11.81 -9.00 6.72
CA VAL A 21 10.48 -9.54 6.35
C VAL A 21 10.11 -9.14 4.93
N TYR A 22 10.33 -7.89 4.52
CA TYR A 22 9.99 -7.48 3.16
C TYR A 22 10.75 -8.27 2.09
N LYS A 23 12.05 -8.51 2.30
CA LYS A 23 12.85 -9.35 1.41
C LYS A 23 12.33 -10.77 1.35
N LEU A 24 12.08 -11.37 2.51
CA LEU A 24 11.57 -12.74 2.60
C LEU A 24 10.21 -12.90 1.92
N VAL A 25 9.32 -11.91 2.02
CA VAL A 25 8.03 -11.91 1.33
C VAL A 25 8.20 -11.77 -0.18
N ALA A 26 9.10 -10.91 -0.63
CA ALA A 26 9.39 -10.76 -2.06
C ALA A 26 9.92 -12.06 -2.69
N GLU A 27 10.66 -12.86 -1.94
CA GLU A 27 11.26 -14.12 -2.41
C GLU A 27 10.33 -15.34 -2.26
N ASN A 28 9.60 -15.44 -1.14
CA ASN A 28 8.93 -16.69 -0.73
C ASN A 28 7.40 -16.56 -0.59
N GLY A 29 6.86 -15.35 -0.76
CA GLY A 29 5.48 -15.02 -0.41
C GLY A 29 5.22 -15.01 1.10
N LEU A 30 4.01 -14.62 1.49
CA LEU A 30 3.66 -14.35 2.90
C LEU A 30 3.52 -15.60 3.78
N GLY A 31 3.00 -16.69 3.22
CA GLY A 31 2.58 -17.88 3.98
C GLY A 31 3.72 -18.66 4.64
N ASN A 32 4.95 -18.55 4.13
CA ASN A 32 6.04 -19.48 4.41
C ASN A 32 7.18 -18.90 5.26
N ILE A 33 6.95 -17.82 6.01
CA ILE A 33 8.03 -17.13 6.75
C ILE A 33 7.95 -17.44 8.26
N PRO A 34 8.74 -18.39 8.79
CA PRO A 34 8.83 -18.61 10.23
C PRO A 34 9.73 -17.57 10.91
N VAL A 35 9.47 -17.28 12.19
CA VAL A 35 10.28 -16.32 12.98
C VAL A 35 11.74 -16.76 13.09
N SER A 36 12.03 -18.07 13.05
CA SER A 36 13.38 -18.61 13.00
C SER A 36 14.13 -18.20 11.73
N LEU A 37 13.46 -18.16 10.57
CA LEU A 37 14.05 -17.69 9.32
C LEU A 37 14.31 -16.18 9.38
N ILE A 38 13.35 -15.40 9.89
CA ILE A 38 13.55 -13.95 10.10
C ILE A 38 14.76 -13.72 11.00
N SER A 39 14.88 -14.46 12.10
CA SER A 39 16.01 -14.36 13.04
C SER A 39 17.35 -14.69 12.37
N LYS A 40 17.38 -15.76 11.57
CA LYS A 40 18.58 -16.18 10.83
C LYS A 40 19.02 -15.11 9.82
N GLU A 41 18.10 -14.62 9.00
CA GLU A 41 18.44 -13.67 7.92
C GLU A 41 18.69 -12.25 8.43
N SER A 42 18.02 -11.83 9.52
CA SER A 42 18.25 -10.52 10.15
C SER A 42 19.48 -10.47 11.06
N GLY A 43 19.99 -11.64 11.49
CA GLY A 43 20.98 -11.73 12.56
C GLY A 43 20.45 -11.32 13.95
N VAL A 44 19.14 -11.08 14.09
CA VAL A 44 18.50 -10.67 15.34
C VAL A 44 17.93 -11.88 16.05
N ALA A 45 18.29 -12.10 17.32
CA ALA A 45 17.80 -13.23 18.10
C ALA A 45 16.25 -13.24 18.21
N VAL A 46 15.64 -14.42 18.15
CA VAL A 46 14.19 -14.64 18.25
C VAL A 46 13.57 -13.92 19.46
N GLY A 47 14.20 -13.98 20.64
CA GLY A 47 13.71 -13.27 21.82
C GLY A 47 13.67 -11.75 21.66
N THR A 48 14.57 -11.17 20.86
CA THR A 48 14.54 -9.74 20.53
C THR A 48 13.42 -9.41 19.54
N ILE A 49 13.12 -10.30 18.59
CA ILE A 49 11.96 -10.13 17.69
C ILE A 49 10.66 -10.09 18.51
N TYR A 50 10.45 -11.08 19.38
CA TYR A 50 9.27 -11.09 20.25
C TYR A 50 9.24 -9.94 21.24
N PHE A 51 10.40 -9.41 21.67
CA PHE A 51 10.44 -8.21 22.49
C PHE A 51 9.86 -6.98 21.78
N TYR A 52 10.10 -6.80 20.47
CA TYR A 52 9.56 -5.67 19.71
C TYR A 52 8.10 -5.87 19.29
N PHE A 53 7.76 -7.08 18.86
CA PHE A 53 6.52 -7.33 18.13
C PHE A 53 5.53 -8.20 18.90
N GLY A 54 5.93 -8.78 20.04
CA GLY A 54 5.11 -9.64 20.89
C GLY A 54 4.86 -11.03 20.32
N SER A 55 4.46 -11.11 19.05
CA SER A 55 4.13 -12.36 18.35
C SER A 55 4.44 -12.25 16.85
N LYS A 56 4.31 -13.36 16.12
CA LYS A 56 4.34 -13.30 14.65
C LYS A 56 3.21 -12.44 14.10
N GLN A 57 2.01 -12.54 14.68
CA GLN A 57 0.86 -11.72 14.27
C GLN A 57 1.13 -10.23 14.50
N GLY A 58 1.66 -9.85 15.68
CA GLY A 58 1.99 -8.46 15.99
C GLY A 58 3.10 -7.89 15.10
N LEU A 59 4.01 -8.73 14.60
CA LEU A 59 4.99 -8.34 13.56
C LEU A 59 4.29 -8.01 12.24
N MET A 60 3.41 -8.88 11.76
CA MET A 60 2.66 -8.66 10.50
C MET A 60 1.80 -7.40 10.60
N ASP A 61 1.06 -7.26 11.70
CA ASP A 61 0.18 -6.13 11.98
C ASP A 61 0.95 -4.80 12.05
N SER A 62 2.11 -4.78 12.75
CA SER A 62 2.95 -3.57 12.82
C SER A 62 3.46 -3.19 11.43
N ILE A 63 3.90 -4.15 10.64
CA ILE A 63 4.43 -3.89 9.29
C ILE A 63 3.32 -3.34 8.38
N TYR A 64 2.15 -3.97 8.39
CA TYR A 64 1.00 -3.52 7.62
C TYR A 64 0.56 -2.10 8.04
N SER A 65 0.44 -1.87 9.34
CA SER A 65 0.07 -0.56 9.89
C SER A 65 1.04 0.55 9.48
N ASP A 66 2.35 0.28 9.55
CA ASP A 66 3.38 1.25 9.16
C ASP A 66 3.21 1.62 7.67
N ILE A 67 3.03 0.62 6.78
CA ILE A 67 2.82 0.85 5.33
C ILE A 67 1.52 1.62 5.06
N MET A 68 0.40 1.21 5.66
CA MET A 68 -0.90 1.84 5.40
C MET A 68 -0.97 3.27 5.93
N THR A 69 -0.24 3.57 7.02
CA THR A 69 -0.06 4.93 7.52
C THR A 69 0.67 5.80 6.50
N GLU A 70 1.74 5.29 5.90
CA GLU A 70 2.47 6.02 4.87
C GLU A 70 1.62 6.23 3.61
N ILE A 71 0.96 5.20 3.11
CA ILE A 71 0.05 5.31 1.96
C ILE A 71 -1.02 6.36 2.22
N SER A 72 -1.66 6.32 3.39
CA SER A 72 -2.69 7.29 3.78
C SER A 72 -2.14 8.72 3.76
N ARG A 73 -0.89 8.92 4.21
CA ARG A 73 -0.22 10.23 4.18
C ARG A 73 0.05 10.69 2.74
N TYR A 74 0.55 9.81 1.87
CA TYR A 74 0.78 10.13 0.46
C TYR A 74 -0.50 10.54 -0.25
N ILE A 75 -1.61 9.86 0.05
CA ILE A 75 -2.92 10.15 -0.54
C ILE A 75 -3.51 11.45 0.02
N ALA A 76 -3.49 11.63 1.35
CA ALA A 76 -4.13 12.77 2.01
C ALA A 76 -3.60 14.11 1.52
N LEU A 77 -2.28 14.20 1.27
CA LEU A 77 -1.63 15.42 0.76
C LEU A 77 -2.22 15.92 -0.57
N GLY A 78 -2.70 15.03 -1.44
CA GLY A 78 -3.25 15.40 -2.74
C GLY A 78 -4.75 15.67 -2.73
N ILE A 79 -5.53 14.91 -1.93
CA ILE A 79 -7.00 14.99 -1.98
C ILE A 79 -7.52 16.33 -1.43
N GLU A 80 -6.85 16.94 -0.46
CA GLU A 80 -7.34 18.19 0.16
C GLU A 80 -7.42 19.38 -0.80
N SER A 81 -6.60 19.39 -1.86
CA SER A 81 -6.61 20.44 -2.88
C SER A 81 -7.51 20.14 -4.09
N ALA A 82 -8.04 18.92 -4.20
CA ALA A 82 -8.84 18.49 -5.35
C ALA A 82 -10.29 19.00 -5.27
N LYS A 83 -10.83 19.45 -6.40
CA LYS A 83 -12.17 20.06 -6.49
C LYS A 83 -13.17 19.15 -7.19
N THR A 84 -12.75 18.46 -8.24
CA THR A 84 -13.63 17.58 -9.01
C THR A 84 -13.55 16.13 -8.54
N VAL A 85 -14.55 15.31 -8.90
CA VAL A 85 -14.51 13.85 -8.65
C VAL A 85 -13.28 13.22 -9.31
N GLU A 86 -12.99 13.59 -10.57
CA GLU A 86 -11.81 13.14 -11.30
C GLU A 86 -10.51 13.47 -10.57
N GLU A 87 -10.33 14.73 -10.16
CA GLU A 87 -9.14 15.20 -9.45
C GLU A 87 -8.96 14.47 -8.11
N LYS A 88 -10.05 14.24 -7.37
CA LYS A 88 -9.99 13.51 -6.09
C LYS A 88 -9.54 12.07 -6.30
N ILE A 89 -10.06 11.39 -7.33
CA ILE A 89 -9.69 10.01 -7.69
C ILE A 89 -8.25 9.95 -8.23
N TYR A 90 -7.84 10.94 -9.03
CA TYR A 90 -6.47 11.09 -9.49
C TYR A 90 -5.50 11.24 -8.31
N CYS A 91 -5.79 12.14 -7.36
CA CYS A 91 -4.95 12.33 -6.17
C CYS A 91 -4.87 11.06 -5.30
N PHE A 92 -5.99 10.34 -5.16
CA PHE A 92 -6.01 9.03 -4.50
C PHE A 92 -5.07 8.04 -5.19
N TRP A 93 -5.26 7.86 -6.50
CA TRP A 93 -4.46 6.93 -7.28
C TRP A 93 -2.98 7.32 -7.29
N MET A 94 -2.66 8.59 -7.55
CA MET A 94 -1.29 9.06 -7.66
C MET A 94 -0.54 8.91 -6.33
N GLY A 95 -1.20 9.14 -5.19
CA GLY A 95 -0.61 8.89 -3.87
C GLY A 95 -0.27 7.42 -3.66
N TYR A 96 -1.23 6.51 -3.92
CA TYR A 96 -1.01 5.06 -3.81
C TYR A 96 0.05 4.56 -4.79
N TYR A 97 -0.08 4.94 -6.06
CA TYR A 97 0.79 4.58 -7.18
C TYR A 97 2.23 5.03 -6.89
N SER A 98 2.44 6.30 -6.55
CA SER A 98 3.76 6.84 -6.23
C SER A 98 4.39 6.13 -5.04
N TYR A 99 3.61 5.86 -3.99
CA TYR A 99 4.12 5.10 -2.85
C TYR A 99 4.61 3.73 -3.30
N CYS A 100 3.81 3.00 -4.08
CA CYS A 100 4.18 1.68 -4.57
C CYS A 100 5.44 1.75 -5.45
N ILE A 101 5.47 2.59 -6.49
CA ILE A 101 6.62 2.70 -7.41
C ILE A 101 7.93 2.97 -6.63
N ASN A 102 7.88 3.84 -5.61
CA ASN A 102 9.06 4.19 -4.81
C ASN A 102 9.40 3.17 -3.71
N ASN A 103 8.46 2.31 -3.31
CA ASN A 103 8.60 1.38 -2.19
C ASN A 103 8.24 -0.06 -2.61
N PRO A 104 9.01 -0.68 -3.51
CA PRO A 104 8.62 -1.95 -4.14
C PRO A 104 8.54 -3.14 -3.18
N LEU A 105 9.38 -3.14 -2.14
CA LEU A 105 9.38 -4.17 -1.12
C LEU A 105 8.14 -4.11 -0.22
N GLN A 106 7.68 -2.91 0.10
CA GLN A 106 6.45 -2.65 0.85
C GLN A 106 5.22 -2.97 0.00
N ALA A 107 5.21 -2.55 -1.27
CA ALA A 107 4.16 -2.90 -2.22
C ALA A 107 4.05 -4.43 -2.40
N ASN A 108 5.18 -5.13 -2.50
CA ASN A 108 5.22 -6.60 -2.51
C ASN A 108 4.52 -7.20 -1.29
N PHE A 109 4.64 -6.59 -0.12
CA PHE A 109 4.00 -7.06 1.11
C PHE A 109 2.49 -6.86 1.09
N ILE A 110 2.01 -5.64 0.82
CA ILE A 110 0.57 -5.34 0.88
C ILE A 110 -0.22 -5.89 -0.31
N CYS A 111 0.42 -6.14 -1.46
CA CYS A 111 -0.22 -6.71 -2.64
C CYS A 111 -0.16 -8.26 -2.66
N GLN A 112 0.27 -8.91 -1.57
CA GLN A 112 0.22 -10.37 -1.49
C GLN A 112 -1.22 -10.87 -1.60
N PRO A 113 -1.51 -11.87 -2.46
CA PRO A 113 -2.83 -12.46 -2.53
C PRO A 113 -3.29 -13.01 -1.17
N GLY A 114 -4.43 -12.50 -0.69
CA GLY A 114 -5.01 -12.92 0.60
C GLY A 114 -4.26 -12.37 1.82
N ILE A 115 -3.57 -11.23 1.70
CA ILE A 115 -2.94 -10.49 2.80
C ILE A 115 -3.88 -10.34 4.01
N GLU A 116 -5.18 -10.18 3.78
CA GLU A 116 -6.21 -9.99 4.81
C GLU A 116 -6.32 -11.19 5.76
N LYS A 117 -5.86 -12.38 5.34
CA LYS A 117 -5.83 -13.58 6.19
C LYS A 117 -4.67 -13.57 7.20
N TYR A 118 -3.69 -12.71 6.99
CA TYR A 118 -2.47 -12.62 7.78
C TYR A 118 -2.42 -11.36 8.65
N ILE A 119 -3.36 -10.45 8.49
CA ILE A 119 -3.47 -9.21 9.25
C ILE A 119 -4.72 -9.28 10.12
N SER A 120 -4.61 -8.82 11.37
CA SER A 120 -5.74 -8.83 12.29
C SER A 120 -6.88 -7.94 11.76
N PRO A 121 -8.16 -8.38 11.82
CA PRO A 121 -9.29 -7.59 11.34
C PRO A 121 -9.36 -6.18 11.93
N GLU A 122 -9.00 -6.01 13.20
CA GLU A 122 -8.98 -4.72 13.90
C GLU A 122 -7.96 -3.76 13.28
N VAL A 123 -6.83 -4.29 12.81
CA VAL A 123 -5.78 -3.48 12.15
C VAL A 123 -6.25 -3.08 10.75
N ILE A 124 -6.86 -3.99 10.00
CA ILE A 124 -7.46 -3.66 8.68
C ILE A 124 -8.49 -2.54 8.85
N GLU A 125 -9.40 -2.69 9.82
CA GLU A 125 -10.45 -1.71 10.09
C GLU A 125 -9.88 -0.36 10.50
N SER A 126 -8.83 -0.33 11.34
CA SER A 126 -8.20 0.92 11.78
C SER A 126 -7.55 1.72 10.64
N HIS A 127 -7.25 1.08 9.50
CA HIS A 127 -6.62 1.68 8.33
C HIS A 127 -7.58 1.82 7.12
N SER A 128 -8.87 1.55 7.30
CA SER A 128 -9.87 1.63 6.22
C SER A 128 -10.21 3.05 5.80
N GLY A 129 -9.96 4.05 6.65
CA GLY A 129 -10.48 5.41 6.51
C GLY A 129 -10.19 6.09 5.16
N ILE A 130 -9.00 5.90 4.59
CA ILE A 130 -8.66 6.51 3.29
C ILE A 130 -9.40 5.84 2.12
N PHE A 131 -9.66 4.54 2.22
CA PHE A 131 -10.44 3.77 1.24
C PHE A 131 -11.93 4.07 1.38
N ASN A 132 -12.44 4.25 2.60
CA ASN A 132 -13.83 4.67 2.83
C ASN A 132 -14.09 6.07 2.24
N ARG A 133 -13.09 6.97 2.33
CA ARG A 133 -13.16 8.29 1.67
C ARG A 133 -13.20 8.15 0.15
N MET A 134 -12.41 7.26 -0.43
CA MET A 134 -12.43 6.96 -1.86
C MET A 134 -13.77 6.37 -2.31
N GLU A 135 -14.34 5.44 -1.54
CA GLU A 135 -15.69 4.90 -1.79
C GLU A 135 -16.74 6.00 -1.83
N SER A 136 -16.71 6.93 -0.86
CA SER A 136 -17.62 8.09 -0.83
C SER A 136 -17.49 8.99 -2.07
N ILE A 137 -16.27 9.19 -2.58
CA ILE A 137 -16.01 9.97 -3.79
C ILE A 137 -16.57 9.26 -5.03
N VAL A 138 -16.40 7.94 -5.11
CA VAL A 138 -16.95 7.13 -6.21
C VAL A 138 -18.47 7.17 -6.18
N GLU A 139 -19.09 7.02 -5.02
CA GLU A 139 -20.55 7.14 -4.87
C GLU A 139 -21.07 8.51 -5.30
N GLU A 140 -20.37 9.60 -4.94
CA GLU A 140 -20.69 10.97 -5.40
C GLU A 140 -20.64 11.04 -6.93
N GLY A 141 -19.61 10.46 -7.54
CA GLY A 141 -19.44 10.39 -9.00
C GLY A 141 -20.54 9.61 -9.71
N ILE A 142 -20.99 8.49 -9.14
CA ILE A 142 -22.10 7.69 -9.69
C ILE A 142 -23.41 8.47 -9.58
N LYS A 143 -23.72 9.03 -8.39
CA LYS A 143 -24.96 9.81 -8.16
C LYS A 143 -25.06 11.05 -9.04
N SER A 144 -23.93 11.69 -9.35
CA SER A 144 -23.85 12.87 -10.22
C SER A 144 -23.75 12.53 -11.72
N GLY A 145 -23.73 11.25 -12.09
CA GLY A 145 -23.64 10.81 -13.47
C GLY A 145 -22.25 11.02 -14.11
N ILE A 146 -21.22 11.33 -13.32
CA ILE A 146 -19.83 11.48 -13.80
C ILE A 146 -19.21 10.10 -14.05
N ILE A 147 -19.47 9.14 -13.16
CA ILE A 147 -18.95 7.77 -13.20
C ILE A 147 -20.09 6.82 -13.59
N ALA A 148 -19.77 5.79 -14.36
CA ALA A 148 -20.69 4.71 -14.67
C ALA A 148 -21.16 3.97 -13.41
N ASP A 149 -22.42 3.52 -13.41
CA ASP A 149 -23.00 2.76 -12.29
C ASP A 149 -22.40 1.36 -12.21
N LEU A 150 -21.25 1.28 -11.52
CA LEU A 150 -20.47 0.08 -11.30
C LEU A 150 -20.21 -0.10 -9.79
N PRO A 151 -20.14 -1.34 -9.29
CA PRO A 151 -19.77 -1.57 -7.89
C PRO A 151 -18.40 -0.98 -7.56
N TYR A 152 -18.26 -0.34 -6.38
CA TYR A 152 -17.01 0.28 -5.92
C TYR A 152 -15.81 -0.66 -6.04
N ASN A 153 -15.97 -1.93 -5.64
CA ASN A 153 -14.90 -2.93 -5.71
C ASN A 153 -14.41 -3.21 -7.14
N VAL A 154 -15.28 -3.05 -8.16
CA VAL A 154 -14.87 -3.17 -9.57
C VAL A 154 -14.00 -1.98 -9.97
N ILE A 155 -14.44 -0.76 -9.63
CA ILE A 155 -13.69 0.48 -9.91
C ILE A 155 -12.33 0.44 -9.21
N LEU A 156 -12.30 0.09 -7.92
CA LEU A 156 -11.07 0.03 -7.13
C LEU A 156 -10.10 -1.04 -7.67
N SER A 157 -10.62 -2.21 -8.08
CA SER A 157 -9.80 -3.27 -8.68
C SER A 157 -9.16 -2.83 -9.99
N TYR A 158 -9.89 -2.09 -10.83
CA TYR A 158 -9.36 -1.54 -12.08
C TYR A 158 -8.32 -0.44 -11.84
N LEU A 159 -8.54 0.38 -10.80
CA LEU A 159 -7.66 1.49 -10.43
C LEU A 159 -6.32 1.00 -9.85
N LEU A 160 -6.36 0.08 -8.90
CA LEU A 160 -5.19 -0.34 -8.11
C LEU A 160 -4.57 -1.64 -8.61
N GLY A 161 -5.35 -2.53 -9.22
CA GLY A 161 -4.88 -3.85 -9.67
C GLY A 161 -3.67 -3.79 -10.60
N PRO A 162 -3.62 -2.90 -11.62
CA PRO A 162 -2.48 -2.82 -12.52
C PRO A 162 -1.18 -2.32 -11.86
N VAL A 163 -1.26 -1.59 -10.73
CA VAL A 163 -0.11 -0.90 -10.12
C VAL A 163 1.04 -1.85 -9.84
N LYS A 164 0.74 -3.06 -9.33
CA LYS A 164 1.77 -4.05 -9.01
C LYS A 164 2.55 -4.53 -10.24
N TYR A 165 1.86 -4.72 -11.35
CA TYR A 165 2.49 -5.15 -12.61
C TYR A 165 3.27 -4.01 -13.26
N ILE A 166 2.74 -2.79 -13.22
CA ILE A 166 3.45 -1.59 -13.70
C ILE A 166 4.76 -1.39 -12.94
N GLN A 167 4.73 -1.54 -11.61
CA GLN A 167 5.93 -1.54 -10.78
C GLN A 167 6.95 -2.59 -11.23
N ASN A 168 6.52 -3.84 -11.47
CA ASN A 168 7.43 -4.90 -11.91
C ASN A 168 8.10 -4.54 -13.25
N TYR A 169 7.34 -4.02 -14.22
CA TYR A 169 7.89 -3.59 -15.50
C TYR A 169 8.90 -2.46 -15.34
N PHE A 170 8.60 -1.48 -14.49
CA PHE A 170 9.53 -0.41 -14.16
C PHE A 170 10.81 -0.91 -13.51
N GLN A 171 10.72 -1.76 -12.49
CA GLN A 171 11.89 -2.34 -11.83
C GLN A 171 12.75 -3.19 -12.76
N SER A 172 12.14 -3.84 -13.75
CA SER A 172 12.86 -4.64 -14.76
C SER A 172 13.44 -3.81 -15.91
N GLY A 173 13.19 -2.49 -15.96
CA GLY A 173 13.61 -1.61 -17.04
C GLY A 173 12.84 -1.81 -18.36
N GLN A 174 11.68 -2.49 -18.31
CA GLN A 174 10.81 -2.70 -19.48
C GLN A 174 9.83 -1.54 -19.73
N LEU A 175 9.69 -0.66 -18.74
CA LEU A 175 8.82 0.52 -18.80
C LEU A 175 9.51 1.67 -18.08
N ASP A 176 9.64 2.80 -18.76
CA ASP A 176 10.01 4.05 -18.10
C ASP A 176 8.74 4.73 -17.55
N ILE A 177 8.82 5.18 -16.29
CA ILE A 177 7.73 5.90 -15.63
C ILE A 177 8.21 7.32 -15.35
N ASP A 178 7.61 8.26 -16.07
CA ASP A 178 7.65 9.69 -15.78
C ASP A 178 6.23 10.20 -15.46
N GLU A 179 6.10 11.50 -15.25
CA GLU A 179 4.81 12.14 -14.97
C GLU A 179 3.84 11.99 -16.15
N GLU A 180 4.31 12.10 -17.39
CA GLU A 180 3.49 11.95 -18.58
C GLU A 180 2.90 10.54 -18.69
N MET A 181 3.74 9.52 -18.53
CA MET A 181 3.32 8.11 -18.52
C MET A 181 2.31 7.85 -17.40
N SER A 182 2.55 8.39 -16.20
CA SER A 182 1.63 8.26 -15.07
C SER A 182 0.26 8.85 -15.39
N ASN A 183 0.22 10.05 -15.96
CA ASN A 183 -1.03 10.69 -16.40
C ASN A 183 -1.75 9.87 -17.48
N ARG A 184 -1.01 9.28 -18.42
CA ARG A 184 -1.59 8.42 -19.47
C ARG A 184 -2.17 7.14 -18.90
N ILE A 185 -1.50 6.50 -17.94
CA ILE A 185 -2.01 5.31 -17.24
C ILE A 185 -3.33 5.64 -16.53
N PHE A 186 -3.38 6.74 -15.78
CA PHE A 186 -4.62 7.19 -15.15
C PHE A 186 -5.71 7.49 -16.19
N GLY A 187 -5.36 8.16 -17.30
CA GLY A 187 -6.30 8.48 -18.36
C GLY A 187 -6.96 7.25 -18.98
N VAL A 188 -6.23 6.12 -19.12
CA VAL A 188 -6.82 4.84 -19.58
C VAL A 188 -7.88 4.36 -18.59
N PHE A 189 -7.58 4.38 -17.29
CA PHE A 189 -8.55 4.05 -16.26
C PHE A 189 -9.77 4.97 -16.30
N TRP A 190 -9.55 6.29 -16.30
CA TRP A 190 -10.63 7.28 -16.22
C TRP A 190 -11.59 7.19 -17.40
N ASN A 191 -11.05 7.06 -18.62
CA ASN A 191 -11.86 6.87 -19.82
C ASN A 191 -12.67 5.56 -19.80
N GLY A 192 -12.23 4.55 -19.06
CA GLY A 192 -12.94 3.29 -18.89
C GLY A 192 -14.11 3.36 -17.90
N ILE A 193 -14.09 4.28 -16.94
CA ILE A 193 -15.11 4.36 -15.87
C ILE A 193 -16.02 5.59 -15.97
N LYS A 194 -15.64 6.64 -16.69
CA LYS A 194 -16.49 7.82 -16.88
C LYS A 194 -17.73 7.45 -17.68
N ASN A 195 -18.87 8.07 -17.38
CA ASN A 195 -20.06 7.88 -18.20
C ASN A 195 -19.81 8.41 -19.61
N GLN A 196 -20.07 7.56 -20.60
CA GLN A 196 -19.94 7.91 -22.03
C GLN A 196 -21.22 8.52 -22.61
N ASN A 197 -22.30 8.55 -21.82
CA ASN A 197 -23.60 9.09 -22.23
C ASN A 197 -23.63 10.60 -21.98
N GLY A 198 -22.94 11.32 -22.87
CA GLY A 198 -22.92 12.77 -22.96
C GLY A 198 -22.88 13.22 -24.43
N GLU A 199 -23.78 12.68 -25.24
CA GLU A 199 -24.31 13.29 -26.47
C GLU A 199 -25.84 13.39 -26.36
#